data_AF-A0A7S4C366-F1
#
_entry.id   AF-A0A7S4C366-F1
#
_cell.length_a   1.000
_cell.length_b   1.000
_cell.length_c   1.000
_cell.angle_alpha   90.00
_cell.angle_beta   90.00
_cell.angle_gamma   90.00
#
_symmetry.space_group_name_H-M   'P 1'
#
loop_
_entity.id
_entity.type
_entity.pdbx_description
1 polymer ?
#
loop_
_entity_poly.entity_id
_entity_poly.type
_entity_poly.pdbx_seq_one_letter_code
_entity_poly.pdbx_strand_id
1 'polypeptide(L)'
;ANAREISANARESSTNACKIGACTGMTAPQVCALAWGADAKVPLPSAPSLIVATDTLYSPSAVSAFVSTLGALADGDTEVLIAAGRNRQAANAFFELVRHDWHVQTLRPHELHPEFRCDDVDVWRMRKRPNGDRKNIARRSKEIVARSR
;
A
#
# COMPACT_ATOMS: atom_id res chain seq x y z
N ALA A 1 12.06 -31.15 -35.28
CA ALA A 1 11.39 -31.78 -34.13
C ALA A 1 10.22 -30.90 -33.73
N ASN A 2 9.02 -31.49 -33.68
CA ASN A 2 7.73 -30.81 -33.74
C ASN A 2 7.28 -30.20 -32.40
N ALA A 3 6.49 -29.13 -32.49
CA ALA A 3 5.88 -28.34 -31.42
C ALA A 3 4.75 -29.07 -30.62
N ARG A 4 4.92 -30.35 -30.28
CA ARG A 4 3.91 -31.15 -29.55
C ARG A 4 4.37 -31.71 -28.19
N GLU A 5 5.58 -31.39 -27.75
CA GLU A 5 6.15 -31.95 -26.49
C GLU A 5 6.30 -30.97 -25.32
N ILE A 6 5.74 -29.76 -25.40
CA ILE A 6 5.79 -28.78 -24.28
C ILE A 6 4.47 -28.75 -23.48
N SER A 7 3.41 -29.42 -23.95
CA SER A 7 2.08 -29.35 -23.33
C SER A 7 1.81 -30.36 -22.20
N ALA A 8 2.80 -31.11 -21.72
CA ALA A 8 2.58 -32.20 -20.75
C ALA A 8 3.03 -31.92 -19.30
N ASN A 9 3.86 -30.89 -19.02
CA ASN A 9 4.48 -30.72 -17.69
C ASN A 9 4.01 -29.50 -16.88
N ALA A 10 2.91 -28.84 -17.24
CA ALA A 10 2.41 -27.66 -16.52
C ALA A 10 1.27 -27.96 -15.53
N ARG A 11 0.97 -29.24 -15.21
CA ARG A 11 -0.20 -29.63 -14.42
C ARG A 11 0.04 -30.09 -12.99
N GLU A 12 1.27 -30.09 -12.48
CA GLU A 12 1.52 -30.54 -11.11
C GLU A 12 2.44 -29.59 -10.35
N SER A 13 1.81 -28.62 -9.67
CA SER A 13 2.15 -28.22 -8.30
C SER A 13 1.23 -27.08 -7.84
N SER A 14 -0.08 -27.34 -7.84
CA SER A 14 -1.09 -26.49 -7.19
C SER A 14 -1.49 -27.10 -5.85
N THR A 15 -0.56 -27.19 -4.90
CA THR A 15 -0.91 -27.65 -3.55
C THR A 15 -0.09 -26.97 -2.46
N ASN A 16 -0.09 -25.64 -2.46
CA ASN A 16 0.18 -24.88 -1.23
C ASN A 16 -1.12 -24.30 -0.68
N ALA A 17 -2.11 -25.19 -0.49
CA ALA A 17 -3.29 -24.87 0.31
C ALA A 17 -2.85 -24.92 1.79
N CYS A 18 -2.53 -23.74 2.32
CA CYS A 18 -2.26 -23.56 3.74
C CYS A 18 -3.48 -24.05 4.54
N LYS A 19 -3.33 -25.14 5.29
CA LYS A 19 -4.32 -25.56 6.30
C LYS A 19 -4.19 -24.67 7.53
N ILE A 20 -4.52 -23.38 7.38
CA ILE A 20 -4.95 -22.59 8.55
C ILE A 20 -6.43 -22.90 8.74
N GLY A 21 -6.83 -23.17 9.99
CA GLY A 21 -8.13 -23.70 10.38
C GLY A 21 -9.29 -23.16 9.52
N ALA A 22 -10.15 -24.08 9.06
CA ALA A 22 -11.18 -23.84 8.07
C ALA A 22 -11.92 -22.52 8.32
N CYS A 23 -11.57 -21.49 7.56
CA CYS A 23 -12.32 -20.24 7.49
C CYS A 23 -13.58 -20.49 6.66
N THR A 24 -14.52 -21.26 7.20
CA THR A 24 -15.79 -21.58 6.56
C THR A 24 -16.55 -20.27 6.31
N GLY A 25 -16.83 -19.95 5.04
CA GLY A 25 -17.57 -18.76 4.64
C GLY A 25 -16.74 -17.61 4.06
N MET A 26 -15.40 -17.72 4.00
CA MET A 26 -14.58 -16.74 3.29
C MET A 26 -14.45 -17.12 1.81
N THR A 27 -14.64 -16.16 0.92
CA THR A 27 -14.29 -16.32 -0.49
C THR A 27 -12.78 -16.52 -0.63
N ALA A 28 -12.37 -17.43 -1.51
CA ALA A 28 -10.95 -17.63 -1.81
C ALA A 28 -10.30 -16.31 -2.30
N PRO A 29 -9.03 -16.04 -1.94
CA PRO A 29 -8.35 -14.85 -2.41
C PRO A 29 -8.21 -14.87 -3.93
N GLN A 30 -8.38 -13.70 -4.55
CA GLN A 30 -8.09 -13.50 -5.96
C GLN A 30 -6.68 -12.94 -6.13
N VAL A 31 -5.98 -13.40 -7.16
CA VAL A 31 -4.62 -12.97 -7.48
C VAL A 31 -4.63 -12.27 -8.84
N CYS A 32 -4.08 -11.07 -8.89
CA CYS A 32 -3.93 -10.29 -10.11
C CYS A 32 -2.54 -9.64 -10.16
N ALA A 33 -2.01 -9.48 -11.38
CA ALA A 33 -0.82 -8.66 -11.59
C ALA A 33 -1.17 -7.18 -11.43
N LEU A 34 -0.34 -6.45 -10.67
CA LEU A 34 -0.47 -5.00 -10.49
C LEU A 34 0.92 -4.36 -10.59
N ALA A 35 1.18 -3.70 -11.72
CA ALA A 35 2.33 -2.82 -11.87
C ALA A 35 1.99 -1.44 -11.27
N TRP A 36 2.89 -0.89 -10.44
CA TRP A 36 2.68 0.42 -9.85
C TRP A 36 2.84 1.55 -10.87
N GLY A 37 2.09 2.64 -10.67
CA GLY A 37 1.98 3.78 -11.58
C GLY A 37 0.56 4.34 -11.65
N ALA A 38 0.38 5.39 -12.45
CA ALA A 38 -0.90 6.08 -12.63
C ALA A 38 -1.96 5.23 -13.35
N ASP A 39 -1.53 4.27 -14.19
CA ASP A 39 -2.41 3.36 -14.91
C ASP A 39 -2.71 2.06 -14.14
N ALA A 40 -2.42 2.04 -12.85
CA ALA A 40 -2.71 0.92 -11.97
C ALA A 40 -4.22 0.63 -11.94
N LYS A 41 -4.66 -0.31 -12.77
CA LYS A 41 -6.03 -0.79 -12.85
C LYS A 41 -6.07 -2.20 -12.29
N VAL A 42 -6.69 -2.35 -11.13
CA VAL A 42 -7.12 -3.65 -10.63
C VAL A 42 -8.57 -3.82 -11.02
N PRO A 43 -9.01 -4.98 -11.53
CA PRO A 43 -10.41 -5.25 -11.82
C PRO A 43 -11.20 -5.43 -10.50
N LEU A 44 -11.30 -4.37 -9.72
CA LEU A 44 -12.13 -4.31 -8.51
C LEU A 44 -13.48 -3.70 -8.86
N PRO A 45 -14.59 -4.24 -8.32
CA PRO A 45 -15.92 -3.67 -8.53
C PRO A 45 -16.08 -2.28 -7.89
N SER A 46 -15.28 -1.99 -6.86
CA SER A 46 -15.25 -0.72 -6.13
C SER A 46 -13.87 -0.49 -5.53
N ALA A 47 -13.64 0.70 -4.96
CA ALA A 47 -12.46 0.94 -4.13
C ALA A 47 -12.42 -0.08 -2.97
N PRO A 48 -11.23 -0.57 -2.58
CA PRO A 48 -11.08 -1.46 -1.45
C PRO A 48 -11.27 -0.70 -0.13
N SER A 49 -11.89 -1.33 0.86
CA SER A 49 -11.95 -0.75 2.22
C SER A 49 -10.58 -0.71 2.91
N LEU A 50 -9.68 -1.62 2.53
CA LEU A 50 -8.35 -1.76 3.11
C LEU A 50 -7.32 -2.07 2.02
N ILE A 51 -6.22 -1.34 2.04
CA ILE A 51 -4.99 -1.64 1.30
C ILE A 51 -3.90 -1.96 2.31
N VAL A 52 -3.18 -3.07 2.11
CA VAL A 52 -2.06 -3.47 2.96
C VAL A 52 -0.80 -3.53 2.11
N ALA A 53 0.29 -2.97 2.62
CA ALA A 53 1.62 -3.07 2.02
C ALA A 53 2.66 -3.37 3.10
N THR A 54 3.59 -4.28 2.80
CA THR A 54 4.66 -4.67 3.72
C THR A 54 5.99 -4.62 2.99
N ASP A 55 6.98 -3.94 3.57
CA ASP A 55 8.34 -3.80 3.02
C ASP A 55 8.38 -3.31 1.56
N THR A 56 7.52 -2.36 1.21
CA THR A 56 7.47 -1.74 -0.14
C THR A 56 8.33 -0.48 -0.28
N LEU A 57 8.93 0.01 0.82
CA LEU A 57 9.63 1.30 0.89
C LEU A 57 11.17 1.18 0.75
N TYR A 58 11.64 0.24 -0.08
CA TYR A 58 13.08 0.00 -0.26
C TYR A 58 13.70 0.73 -1.45
N SER A 59 12.90 1.09 -2.47
CA SER A 59 13.41 1.69 -3.71
C SER A 59 12.90 3.11 -3.92
N PRO A 60 13.75 4.15 -3.80
CA PRO A 60 13.35 5.54 -4.03
C PRO A 60 12.73 5.82 -5.40
N SER A 61 13.22 5.14 -6.46
CA SER A 61 12.68 5.31 -7.82
C SER A 61 11.26 4.77 -7.99
N ALA A 62 10.85 3.81 -7.16
CA ALA A 62 9.52 3.21 -7.22
C ALA A 62 8.46 3.99 -6.39
N VAL A 63 8.89 4.88 -5.49
CA VAL A 63 7.99 5.56 -4.55
C VAL A 63 6.91 6.38 -5.26
N SER A 64 7.28 7.12 -6.30
CA SER A 64 6.31 7.94 -7.05
C SER A 64 5.21 7.09 -7.70
N ALA A 65 5.60 5.97 -8.30
CA ALA A 65 4.66 5.01 -8.88
C ALA A 65 3.78 4.38 -7.81
N PHE A 66 4.35 4.00 -6.66
CA PHE A 66 3.63 3.42 -5.54
C PHE A 66 2.58 4.38 -4.97
N VAL A 67 2.95 5.64 -4.69
CA VAL A 67 2.01 6.67 -4.20
C VAL A 67 0.92 6.95 -5.22
N SER A 68 1.26 6.97 -6.51
CA SER A 68 0.28 7.14 -7.59
C SER A 68 -0.74 5.99 -7.60
N THR A 69 -0.28 4.75 -7.40
CA THR A 69 -1.16 3.57 -7.29
C THR A 69 -2.07 3.64 -6.07
N LEU A 70 -1.57 4.02 -4.89
CA LEU A 70 -2.42 4.26 -3.73
C LEU A 70 -3.48 5.33 -4.02
N GLY A 71 -3.09 6.40 -4.74
CA GLY A 71 -3.98 7.47 -5.19
C GLY A 71 -5.06 6.99 -6.16
N ALA A 72 -4.75 6.05 -7.05
CA ALA A 72 -5.70 5.50 -8.01
C ALA A 72 -6.67 4.49 -7.39
N LEU A 73 -6.19 3.68 -6.43
CA LEU A 73 -6.99 2.60 -5.84
C LEU A 73 -7.85 3.07 -4.66
N ALA A 74 -7.33 3.94 -3.81
CA ALA A 74 -8.04 4.37 -2.61
C ALA A 74 -9.08 5.45 -2.91
N ASP A 75 -10.12 5.51 -2.10
CA ASP A 75 -11.06 6.63 -2.00
C ASP A 75 -10.97 7.29 -0.60
N GLY A 76 -11.99 8.05 -0.21
CA GLY A 76 -12.04 8.72 1.09
C GLY A 76 -12.26 7.76 2.27
N ASP A 77 -12.84 6.59 2.02
CA ASP A 77 -13.20 5.60 3.03
C ASP A 77 -12.16 4.47 3.13
N THR A 78 -11.27 4.37 2.14
CA THR A 78 -10.16 3.41 2.11
C THR A 78 -9.15 3.69 3.23
N GLU A 79 -8.88 2.68 4.04
CA GLU A 79 -7.74 2.66 4.95
C GLU A 79 -6.52 2.02 4.28
N VAL A 80 -5.34 2.60 4.48
CA VAL A 80 -4.08 2.01 4.01
C VAL A 80 -3.20 1.71 5.22
N LEU A 81 -2.74 0.47 5.33
CA LEU A 81 -1.76 0.05 6.34
C LEU A 81 -0.44 -0.29 5.66
N ILE A 82 0.63 0.37 6.08
CA ILE A 82 1.98 0.13 5.58
C ILE A 82 2.86 -0.28 6.74
N ALA A 83 3.46 -1.45 6.66
CA ALA A 83 4.51 -1.88 7.58
C ALA A 83 5.88 -1.84 6.89
N ALA A 84 6.88 -1.29 7.55
CA ALA A 84 8.25 -1.32 7.04
C ALA A 84 9.26 -1.53 8.17
N GLY A 85 10.14 -2.51 7.97
CA GLY A 85 11.26 -2.78 8.86
C GLY A 85 12.54 -2.02 8.46
N ARG A 86 13.63 -2.77 8.34
CA ARG A 86 14.94 -2.23 7.90
C ARG A 86 14.94 -1.75 6.44
N ASN A 87 14.02 -2.26 5.63
CA ASN A 87 13.88 -1.94 4.20
C ASN A 87 13.08 -0.64 3.96
N ARG A 88 13.39 0.43 4.71
CA ARG A 88 12.67 1.71 4.69
C ARG A 88 13.49 2.87 4.11
N GLN A 89 14.48 2.56 3.28
CA GLN A 89 15.41 3.54 2.69
C GLN A 89 14.69 4.64 1.90
N ALA A 90 13.51 4.34 1.36
CA ALA A 90 12.70 5.26 0.58
C ALA A 90 11.61 5.97 1.40
N ALA A 91 11.54 5.76 2.72
CA ALA A 91 10.49 6.30 3.57
C ALA A 91 10.44 7.83 3.57
N ASN A 92 11.58 8.51 3.58
CA ASN A 92 11.61 9.98 3.53
C ASN A 92 10.99 10.52 2.24
N ALA A 93 11.35 9.94 1.09
CA ALA A 93 10.76 10.31 -0.20
C ALA A 93 9.26 10.01 -0.23
N PHE A 94 8.84 8.90 0.37
CA PHE A 94 7.43 8.54 0.50
C PHE A 94 6.65 9.57 1.30
N PHE A 95 7.11 9.92 2.50
CA PHE A 95 6.41 10.88 3.36
C PHE A 95 6.32 12.28 2.73
N GLU A 96 7.35 12.71 1.99
CA GLU A 96 7.31 13.98 1.26
C GLU A 96 6.23 14.03 0.18
N LEU A 97 5.97 12.90 -0.51
CA LEU A 97 4.92 12.83 -1.53
C LEU A 97 3.52 12.76 -0.92
N VAL A 98 3.34 12.04 0.19
CA VAL A 98 2.00 11.80 0.74
C VAL A 98 1.51 12.88 1.69
N ARG A 99 2.39 13.71 2.27
CA ARG A 99 2.05 14.65 3.36
C ARG A 99 0.89 15.61 3.07
N HIS A 100 0.69 15.99 1.81
CA HIS A 100 -0.33 16.96 1.40
C HIS A 100 -1.70 16.33 1.18
N ASP A 101 -1.73 15.14 0.60
CA ASP A 101 -2.97 14.47 0.18
C ASP A 101 -3.44 13.42 1.19
N TRP A 102 -2.56 12.98 2.10
CA TRP A 102 -2.84 11.91 3.04
C TRP A 102 -2.65 12.35 4.49
N HIS A 103 -3.54 11.87 5.35
CA HIS A 103 -3.31 11.81 6.78
C HIS A 103 -2.52 10.53 7.07
N VAL A 104 -1.37 10.67 7.74
CA VAL A 104 -0.49 9.55 8.08
C VAL A 104 -0.32 9.52 9.60
N GLN A 105 -0.55 8.37 10.21
CA GLN A 105 -0.42 8.16 11.64
C GLN A 105 0.37 6.88 11.90
N THR A 106 1.40 6.95 12.74
CA THR A 106 2.07 5.76 13.27
C THR A 106 1.14 5.05 14.25
N LEU A 107 0.95 3.74 14.08
CA LEU A 107 0.19 2.92 15.01
C LEU A 107 0.93 2.82 16.34
N ARG A 108 0.18 2.87 17.43
CA ARG A 108 0.74 2.76 18.78
C ARG A 108 0.98 1.30 19.14
N PRO A 109 1.91 1.00 20.07
CA PRO A 109 2.23 -0.39 20.42
C PRO A 109 1.05 -1.25 20.86
N HIS A 110 0.00 -0.67 21.47
CA HIS A 110 -1.22 -1.40 21.88
C HIS A 110 -2.21 -1.64 20.74
N GLU A 111 -2.01 -1.01 19.58
CA GLU A 111 -2.75 -1.31 18.34
C GLU A 111 -2.07 -2.44 17.56
N LEU A 112 -0.86 -2.86 17.96
CA LEU A 112 -0.10 -3.95 17.35
C LEU A 112 -0.25 -5.24 18.18
N HIS A 113 0.02 -6.38 17.54
CA HIS A 113 0.02 -7.66 18.25
C HIS A 113 1.05 -7.63 19.39
N PRO A 114 0.71 -8.08 20.62
CA PRO A 114 1.61 -7.98 21.77
C PRO A 114 2.92 -8.75 21.58
N GLU A 115 2.88 -9.89 20.88
CA GLU A 115 4.03 -10.77 20.66
C GLU A 115 4.68 -10.64 19.27
N PHE A 116 3.92 -10.16 18.27
CA PHE A 116 4.38 -10.08 16.87
C PHE A 116 4.62 -8.62 16.47
N ARG A 117 5.24 -7.87 17.39
CA ARG A 117 5.71 -6.50 17.18
C ARG A 117 7.20 -6.43 17.48
N CYS A 118 7.89 -5.51 16.83
CA CYS A 118 9.32 -5.30 17.00
C CYS A 118 9.63 -3.82 16.83
N ASP A 119 10.58 -3.30 17.61
CA ASP A 119 10.99 -1.90 17.59
C ASP A 119 11.60 -1.48 16.23
N ASP A 120 12.10 -2.44 15.46
CA ASP A 120 12.67 -2.21 14.13
C ASP A 120 11.61 -2.06 13.03
N VAL A 121 10.33 -2.31 13.34
CA VAL A 121 9.22 -2.30 12.37
C VAL A 121 8.20 -1.24 12.76
N ASP A 122 8.06 -0.24 11.91
CA ASP A 122 6.99 0.74 12.02
C ASP A 122 5.76 0.29 11.23
N VAL A 123 4.58 0.61 11.76
CA VAL A 123 3.32 0.47 11.02
C VAL A 123 2.61 1.82 10.96
N TRP A 124 2.23 2.24 9.77
CA TRP A 124 1.51 3.48 9.53
C TRP A 124 0.12 3.20 9.01
N ARG A 125 -0.86 3.91 9.58
CA ARG A 125 -2.23 4.04 9.08
C ARG A 125 -2.33 5.31 8.25
N MET A 126 -2.88 5.20 7.05
CA MET A 126 -3.12 6.33 6.17
C MET A 126 -4.55 6.39 5.67
N ARG A 127 -5.04 7.62 5.48
CA ARG A 127 -6.32 7.91 4.82
C ARG A 127 -6.20 9.15 3.95
N LYS A 128 -6.96 9.20 2.86
CA LYS A 128 -7.02 10.40 2.01
C LYS A 128 -7.59 11.57 2.79
N ARG A 129 -6.99 12.74 2.62
CA ARG A 129 -7.54 13.98 3.19
C ARG A 129 -8.76 14.41 2.39
N PRO A 130 -9.81 14.91 3.08
CA PRO A 130 -10.91 15.61 2.44
C PRO A 130 -10.38 16.75 1.55
N ASN A 131 -11.09 17.02 0.44
CA ASN A 131 -10.73 18.11 -0.47
C ASN A 131 -10.63 19.48 0.22
N GLY A 132 -11.35 19.69 1.32
CA GLY A 132 -11.29 20.92 2.12
C GLY A 132 -9.94 21.15 2.81
N ASP A 133 -9.34 20.08 3.34
CA ASP A 133 -8.09 20.17 4.10
C ASP A 133 -6.88 20.46 3.21
N ARG A 134 -6.89 19.91 1.99
CA ARG A 134 -5.84 20.15 0.98
C ARG A 134 -5.69 21.63 0.64
N LYS A 135 -6.82 22.34 0.49
CA LYS A 135 -6.83 23.79 0.20
C LYS A 135 -6.24 24.61 1.35
N ASN A 136 -6.49 24.20 2.60
CA ASN A 136 -5.99 24.90 3.78
C ASN A 136 -4.48 24.72 3.98
N ILE A 137 -3.94 23.53 3.74
CA ILE A 137 -2.49 23.25 3.80
C ILE A 137 -1.74 24.02 2.70
N ALA A 138 -2.29 24.04 1.48
CA ALA A 138 -1.69 24.79 0.37
C ALA A 138 -1.65 26.31 0.64
N ARG A 139 -2.70 26.87 1.27
CA ARG A 139 -2.72 28.29 1.69
C ARG A 139 -1.67 28.58 2.75
N ARG A 140 -1.62 27.79 3.83
CA ARG A 140 -0.63 27.96 4.91
C ARG A 140 0.80 27.84 4.43
N SER A 141 1.08 26.91 3.52
CA SER A 141 2.43 26.74 2.95
C SER A 141 2.86 27.97 2.13
N LYS A 142 1.93 28.57 1.36
CA LYS A 142 2.19 29.82 0.63
C LYS A 142 2.42 31.01 1.57
N GLU A 143 1.66 31.11 2.65
CA GLU A 143 1.81 32.18 3.66
C GLU A 143 3.15 32.09 4.40
N ILE A 144 3.62 30.88 4.73
CA ILE A 144 4.92 30.68 5.38
C ILE A 144 6.05 31.10 4.43
N VAL A 145 6.01 30.70 3.15
CA VAL A 145 7.02 31.09 2.16
C VAL A 145 7.01 32.60 1.90
N ALA A 146 5.84 33.24 1.93
CA ALA A 146 5.71 34.68 1.75
C ALA A 146 6.25 35.50 2.95
N ARG A 147 6.30 34.91 4.16
CA ARG A 147 6.84 35.55 5.38
C ARG A 147 8.34 35.35 5.59
N SER A 148 8.96 34.46 4.83
CA SER A 148 10.40 34.17 4.90
C SER A 148 11.21 34.89 3.81
N ARG A 149 10.61 35.89 3.15
CA ARG A 149 11.25 36.80 2.19
C ARG A 149 11.15 38.22 2.72
#